data_AF-A0AAD7NL47-F1
#
_entry.id   AF-A0AAD7NL47-F1
#
_cell.length_a   1.000
_cell.length_b   1.000
_cell.length_c   1.000
_cell.angle_alpha   90.00
_cell.angle_beta   90.00
_cell.angle_gamma   90.00
#
_symmetry.space_group_name_H-M   'P 1'
#
loop_
_entity.id
_entity.type
_entity.pdbx_description
1 polymer ?
#
loop_
_entity_poly.entity_id
_entity_poly.type
_entity_poly.pdbx_seq_one_letter_code
_entity_poly.pdbx_strand_id
1 'polypeptide(L)'
;DILPEGPAPIPVEPAPRPGARRVILHVADTMRSLCNRFGVFREYRHRPSYDPDALLRPEDLANIPPAEPGPASPETPAPPWPFRNMSIYRLMHWANSGSNSKSEIELTRLVAEVISAPDFVASDLAGFNAHRENKVLDDSGKVKPGDPPWMKDGWVETAVDIEIPSGVKNSPTQKFSVPGLHHR
;
A
#
# COMPACT_ATOMS: atom_id res chain seq x y z
N ASP A 1 -9.79 49.52 108.75
CA ASP A 1 -9.65 48.30 107.94
C ASP A 1 -10.99 47.85 107.41
N ILE A 2 -11.16 47.96 106.10
CA ILE A 2 -12.22 47.32 105.34
C ILE A 2 -11.50 46.57 104.22
N LEU A 3 -11.58 45.23 104.24
CA LEU A 3 -11.04 44.41 103.15
C LEU A 3 -12.03 44.44 101.97
N PRO A 4 -11.55 44.62 100.72
CA PRO A 4 -12.43 44.66 99.57
C PRO A 4 -12.95 43.26 99.23
N GLU A 5 -14.25 43.21 98.90
CA GLU A 5 -14.91 41.98 98.45
C GLU A 5 -14.54 41.68 96.99
N GLY A 6 -14.25 40.41 96.69
CA GLY A 6 -13.83 39.97 95.36
C GLY A 6 -14.98 39.93 94.35
N PRO A 7 -14.70 40.07 93.04
CA PRO A 7 -15.74 40.10 92.01
C PRO A 7 -16.46 38.75 91.86
N ALA A 8 -17.75 38.82 91.49
CA ALA A 8 -18.64 37.66 91.36
C ALA A 8 -18.16 36.64 90.31
N PRO A 9 -18.53 35.34 90.44
CA PRO A 9 -18.12 34.30 89.50
C PRO A 9 -18.76 34.49 88.13
N ILE A 10 -17.99 34.24 87.07
CA ILE A 10 -18.44 34.33 85.67
C ILE A 10 -19.44 33.19 85.37
N PRO A 11 -20.56 33.44 84.65
CA PRO A 11 -21.50 32.40 84.25
C PRO A 11 -20.83 31.32 83.40
N VAL A 12 -21.07 30.05 83.73
CA VAL A 12 -20.56 28.91 82.97
C VAL A 12 -21.33 28.78 81.65
N GLU A 13 -20.62 28.87 80.53
CA GLU A 13 -21.18 28.76 79.19
C GLU A 13 -21.65 27.32 78.88
N PRO A 14 -22.82 27.11 78.23
CA PRO A 14 -23.33 25.76 77.97
C PRO A 14 -22.45 25.00 76.96
N ALA A 15 -22.25 23.70 77.20
CA ALA A 15 -21.39 22.83 76.41
C ALA A 15 -21.77 22.83 74.91
N PRO A 16 -20.78 22.80 73.99
CA PRO A 16 -21.04 22.85 72.55
C PRO A 16 -21.72 21.57 72.08
N ARG A 17 -22.81 21.72 71.32
CA ARG A 17 -23.52 20.62 70.66
C ARG A 17 -22.59 19.93 69.65
N PRO A 18 -22.66 18.60 69.46
CA PRO A 18 -21.83 17.92 68.47
C PRO A 18 -22.18 18.45 67.07
N GLY A 19 -21.22 19.18 66.47
CA GLY A 19 -21.34 19.76 65.15
C GLY A 19 -21.49 18.69 64.06
N ALA A 20 -22.23 19.02 63.01
CA ALA A 20 -22.50 18.14 61.89
C ALA A 20 -21.23 17.48 61.32
N ARG A 21 -21.29 16.17 61.04
CA ARG A 21 -20.20 15.43 60.39
C ARG A 21 -19.91 16.01 59.02
N ARG A 22 -18.71 16.56 58.85
CA ARG A 22 -18.22 17.12 57.59
C ARG A 22 -17.75 15.97 56.68
N VAL A 23 -18.48 15.73 55.60
CA VAL A 23 -18.09 14.76 54.56
C VAL A 23 -17.36 15.52 53.45
N ILE A 24 -16.12 15.12 53.14
CA ILE A 24 -15.36 15.67 52.02
C ILE A 24 -15.42 14.64 50.88
N LEU A 25 -16.13 14.98 49.81
CA LEU A 25 -16.22 14.14 48.62
C LEU A 25 -15.06 14.48 47.68
N HIS A 26 -14.09 13.57 47.53
CA HIS A 26 -13.04 13.72 46.53
C HIS A 26 -13.55 13.23 45.17
N VAL A 27 -13.98 14.15 44.30
CA VAL A 27 -14.36 13.83 42.92
C VAL A 27 -13.12 13.95 42.04
N ALA A 28 -12.66 12.83 41.49
CA ALA A 28 -11.61 12.81 40.48
C ALA A 28 -12.25 12.89 39.09
N ASP A 29 -12.11 14.03 38.42
CA ASP A 29 -12.59 14.22 37.05
C ASP A 29 -11.52 13.73 36.06
N THR A 30 -11.42 12.40 35.93
CA THR A 30 -10.50 11.77 34.99
C THR A 30 -11.07 11.85 33.58
N MET A 31 -10.25 12.26 32.62
CA MET A 31 -10.64 12.32 31.22
C MET A 31 -9.67 11.54 30.33
N ARG A 32 -10.22 10.87 29.33
CA ARG A 32 -9.47 10.00 28.43
C ARG A 32 -9.75 10.39 26.98
N SER A 33 -8.72 10.48 26.15
CA SER A 33 -8.87 10.72 24.72
C SER A 33 -9.33 9.45 23.99
N LEU A 34 -9.85 9.63 22.77
CA LEU A 34 -10.03 8.51 21.84
C LEU A 34 -8.66 7.94 21.43
N CYS A 35 -8.63 6.65 21.07
CA CYS A 35 -7.44 6.03 20.51
C CYS A 35 -7.20 6.52 19.08
N ASN A 36 -5.93 6.77 18.72
CA ASN A 36 -5.55 7.00 17.33
C ASN A 36 -5.49 5.67 16.54
N ARG A 37 -5.15 5.74 15.24
CA ARG A 37 -5.02 4.56 14.36
C ARG A 37 -4.00 3.50 14.82
N PHE A 38 -3.14 3.85 15.78
CA PHE A 38 -2.11 2.99 16.35
C PHE A 38 -2.50 2.46 17.74
N GLY A 39 -3.72 2.74 18.21
CA GLY A 39 -4.20 2.30 19.52
C GLY A 39 -3.72 3.13 20.71
N VAL A 40 -3.08 4.28 20.48
CA VAL A 40 -2.54 5.14 21.55
C VAL A 40 -3.60 6.16 21.99
N PHE A 41 -3.75 6.33 23.30
CA PHE A 41 -4.65 7.32 23.93
C PHE A 41 -3.95 7.96 25.14
N ARG A 42 -4.50 9.08 25.63
CA ARG A 42 -4.01 9.79 26.81
C ARG A 42 -5.08 9.79 27.91
N GLU A 43 -4.67 9.60 29.16
CA GLU A 43 -5.52 9.68 30.34
C GLU A 43 -5.02 10.78 31.27
N TYR A 44 -5.90 11.69 31.66
CA TYR A 44 -5.59 12.84 32.51
C TYR A 44 -6.43 12.79 33.77
N ARG A 45 -5.84 13.19 34.90
CA ARG A 45 -6.56 13.28 36.19
C ARG A 45 -7.48 14.50 36.31
N HIS A 46 -7.29 15.49 35.46
CA HIS A 46 -8.05 16.73 35.37
C HIS A 46 -8.14 17.18 33.92
N ARG A 47 -9.06 18.11 33.62
CA ARG A 47 -9.14 18.74 32.30
C ARG A 47 -7.82 19.45 31.95
N PRO A 48 -7.10 19.04 30.89
CA PRO A 48 -5.84 19.64 30.51
C PRO A 48 -6.11 21.04 29.94
N SER A 49 -5.34 22.00 30.43
CA SER A 49 -5.31 23.40 29.96
C SER A 49 -4.07 23.70 29.11
N TYR A 50 -3.15 22.74 29.00
CA TYR A 50 -1.85 22.90 28.39
C TYR A 50 -1.48 21.62 27.64
N ASP A 51 -0.96 21.78 26.42
CA ASP A 51 -0.39 20.70 25.63
C ASP A 51 1.13 20.63 25.91
N PRO A 52 1.63 19.58 26.58
CA PRO A 52 3.05 19.46 26.89
C PRO A 52 3.93 19.36 25.64
N ASP A 53 3.37 18.97 24.50
CA ASP A 53 4.12 18.75 23.27
C ASP A 53 4.16 20.00 22.37
N ALA A 54 3.40 21.05 22.71
CA ALA A 54 3.30 22.26 21.88
C ALA A 54 4.63 23.05 21.77
N LEU A 55 5.57 22.83 22.69
CA LEU A 55 6.90 23.46 22.67
C LEU A 55 8.01 22.52 22.21
N LEU A 56 7.70 21.24 21.94
CA LEU A 56 8.70 20.28 21.47
C LEU A 56 9.00 20.58 20.01
N ARG A 57 10.28 20.83 19.71
CA ARG A 57 10.71 20.94 18.32
C ARG A 57 10.99 19.54 17.78
N PRO A 58 10.86 19.31 16.46
CA PRO A 58 11.14 18.02 15.86
C PRO A 58 12.55 17.49 16.19
N GLU A 59 13.51 18.39 16.34
CA GLU A 59 14.90 18.04 16.70
C GLU A 59 15.00 17.46 18.13
N ASP A 60 14.16 17.91 19.06
CA ASP A 60 14.17 17.45 20.45
C ASP A 60 13.57 16.03 20.58
N LEU A 61 12.85 15.55 19.57
CA LEU A 61 12.26 14.20 19.49
C LEU A 61 13.18 13.19 18.78
N ALA A 62 14.18 13.65 18.04
CA ALA A 62 15.04 12.81 17.23
C ALA A 62 16.39 12.54 17.92
N ASN A 63 16.76 11.27 18.07
CA ASN A 63 18.11 10.87 18.51
C ASN A 63 19.15 10.97 17.37
N ILE A 64 18.78 11.51 16.22
CA ILE A 64 19.60 11.54 15.01
C ILE A 64 20.17 12.96 14.87
N PRO A 65 21.49 13.12 14.74
CA PRO A 65 22.08 14.45 14.55
C PRO A 65 21.52 15.09 13.26
N PRO A 66 21.30 16.42 13.25
CA PRO A 66 20.90 17.12 12.04
C PRO A 66 21.94 16.87 10.94
N ALA A 67 21.51 16.39 9.78
CA ALA A 67 22.40 16.23 8.65
C ALA A 67 22.90 17.62 8.22
N GLU A 68 24.21 17.84 8.23
CA GLU A 68 24.77 19.10 7.73
C GLU A 68 24.45 19.25 6.23
N PRO A 69 24.00 20.43 5.78
CA PRO A 69 23.81 20.71 4.37
C PRO A 69 25.18 20.79 3.69
N GLY A 70 25.62 19.68 3.11
CA GLY A 70 26.81 19.62 2.26
C GLY A 70 26.65 20.48 1.00
N PRO A 71 27.77 20.90 0.37
CA PRO A 71 27.73 21.70 -0.84
C PRO A 71 27.04 20.93 -1.98
N ALA A 72 26.00 21.54 -2.54
CA ALA A 72 25.24 21.03 -3.67
C ALA A 72 26.17 20.77 -4.87
N SER A 73 26.59 19.52 -5.03
CA SER A 73 27.04 18.98 -6.31
C SER A 73 25.82 18.90 -7.25
N PRO A 74 25.97 18.65 -8.56
CA PRO A 74 24.84 18.22 -9.38
C PRO A 74 24.39 16.85 -8.85
N GLU A 75 23.53 16.88 -7.83
CA GLU A 75 23.15 15.76 -7.01
C GLU A 75 22.35 14.79 -7.87
N THR A 76 23.01 13.77 -8.41
CA THR A 76 22.30 12.51 -8.61
C THR A 76 21.69 12.16 -7.24
N PRO A 77 20.35 12.10 -7.13
CA PRO A 77 19.71 11.90 -5.85
C PRO A 77 20.26 10.64 -5.20
N ALA A 78 20.75 10.77 -3.96
CA ALA A 78 21.18 9.61 -3.19
C ALA A 78 19.99 8.65 -3.04
N PRO A 79 20.22 7.33 -3.10
CA PRO A 79 19.14 6.38 -2.89
C PRO A 79 18.56 6.52 -1.49
N PRO A 80 17.23 6.45 -1.33
CA PRO A 80 16.62 6.33 -0.02
C PRO A 80 17.17 5.09 0.69
N TRP A 81 17.46 5.22 1.98
CA TRP A 81 17.77 4.07 2.82
C TRP A 81 16.60 3.07 2.75
N PRO A 82 16.82 1.74 2.66
CA PRO A 82 18.09 0.99 2.81
C PRO A 82 18.82 0.67 1.50
N PHE A 83 18.48 1.31 0.39
CA PHE A 83 18.95 0.87 -0.92
C PHE A 83 20.37 1.37 -1.25
N ARG A 84 21.20 0.49 -1.82
CA ARG A 84 22.61 0.77 -2.14
C ARG A 84 22.80 1.76 -3.29
N ASN A 85 21.89 1.80 -4.26
CA ASN A 85 21.94 2.69 -5.41
C ASN A 85 20.52 3.00 -5.93
N MET A 86 20.41 4.03 -6.76
CA MET A 86 19.12 4.49 -7.29
C MET A 86 18.45 3.47 -8.21
N SER A 87 19.21 2.64 -8.92
CA SER A 87 18.65 1.61 -9.81
C SER A 87 17.89 0.55 -9.02
N ILE A 88 18.50 0.04 -7.94
CA ILE A 88 17.86 -0.91 -7.02
C ILE A 88 16.64 -0.26 -6.38
N TYR A 89 16.76 0.97 -5.89
CA TYR A 89 15.63 1.68 -5.30
C TYR A 89 14.46 1.81 -6.29
N ARG A 90 14.70 2.29 -7.53
CA ARG A 90 13.64 2.47 -8.53
C ARG A 90 12.97 1.14 -8.89
N LEU A 91 13.76 0.08 -9.05
CA LEU A 91 13.25 -1.25 -9.35
C LEU A 91 12.39 -1.79 -8.20
N MET A 92 12.89 -1.73 -6.97
CA MET A 92 12.18 -2.21 -5.78
C MET A 92 10.95 -1.35 -5.46
N HIS A 93 11.04 -0.03 -5.63
CA HIS A 93 9.92 0.88 -5.45
C HIS A 93 8.80 0.57 -6.44
N TRP A 94 9.13 0.35 -7.72
CA TRP A 94 8.17 -0.09 -8.74
C TRP A 94 7.60 -1.48 -8.45
N ALA A 95 8.43 -2.42 -8.00
CA ALA A 95 7.99 -3.77 -7.65
C ALA A 95 6.94 -3.76 -6.52
N ASN A 96 7.16 -2.92 -5.51
CA ASN A 96 6.28 -2.72 -4.37
C ASN A 96 5.11 -1.75 -4.64
N SER A 97 5.02 -1.19 -5.85
CA SER A 97 3.93 -0.29 -6.26
C SER A 97 2.86 -1.02 -7.06
N GLY A 98 1.60 -0.65 -6.85
CA GLY A 98 0.43 -1.14 -7.60
C GLY A 98 -0.45 -2.13 -6.82
N SER A 99 -1.58 -2.52 -7.41
CA SER A 99 -2.54 -3.46 -6.80
C SER A 99 -2.13 -4.94 -6.93
N ASN A 100 -1.26 -5.25 -7.88
CA ASN A 100 -0.80 -6.60 -8.15
C ASN A 100 0.64 -6.75 -7.66
N SER A 101 0.86 -7.64 -6.70
CA SER A 101 2.19 -7.97 -6.20
C SER A 101 2.99 -8.70 -7.28
N LYS A 102 4.15 -8.18 -7.64
CA LYS A 102 5.09 -8.81 -8.59
C LYS A 102 5.94 -9.80 -7.80
N SER A 103 6.23 -10.97 -8.38
CA SER A 103 7.06 -11.99 -7.72
C SER A 103 8.53 -11.58 -7.69
N GLU A 104 9.22 -11.85 -6.58
CA GLU A 104 10.67 -11.64 -6.43
C GLU A 104 11.49 -12.44 -7.45
N ILE A 105 11.00 -13.64 -7.81
CA ILE A 105 11.66 -14.52 -8.80
C ILE A 105 11.58 -13.87 -10.19
N GLU A 106 10.40 -13.38 -10.57
CA GLU A 106 10.21 -12.71 -11.86
C GLU A 106 10.97 -11.39 -11.94
N LEU A 107 11.07 -10.65 -10.82
CA LEU A 107 11.90 -9.44 -10.74
C LEU A 107 13.39 -9.75 -10.97
N THR A 108 13.87 -10.85 -10.39
CA THR A 108 15.26 -11.30 -10.58
C THR A 108 15.51 -11.69 -12.03
N ARG A 109 14.57 -12.41 -12.66
CA ARG A 109 14.62 -12.76 -14.09
C ARG A 109 14.65 -11.52 -14.98
N LEU A 110 13.80 -10.51 -14.71
CA LEU A 110 13.81 -9.25 -15.45
C LEU A 110 15.19 -8.59 -15.47
N VAL A 111 15.89 -8.58 -14.34
CA VAL A 111 17.24 -8.00 -14.26
C VAL A 111 18.25 -8.83 -15.05
N ALA A 112 18.22 -10.14 -14.89
CA ALA A 112 19.20 -11.04 -15.51
C ALA A 112 19.00 -11.19 -17.02
N GLU A 113 17.76 -11.34 -17.47
CA GLU A 113 17.43 -11.72 -18.85
C GLU A 113 17.09 -10.52 -19.74
N VAL A 114 16.60 -9.41 -19.17
CA VAL A 114 16.21 -8.23 -19.97
C VAL A 114 17.21 -7.09 -19.76
N ILE A 115 17.37 -6.61 -18.53
CA ILE A 115 18.19 -5.40 -18.27
C ILE A 115 19.68 -5.66 -18.52
N SER A 116 20.15 -6.89 -18.26
CA SER A 116 21.56 -7.27 -18.46
C SER A 116 21.85 -7.84 -19.84
N ALA A 117 20.85 -7.92 -20.73
CA ALA A 117 21.04 -8.43 -22.08
C ALA A 117 21.93 -7.48 -22.91
N PRO A 118 22.83 -8.00 -23.75
CA PRO A 118 23.80 -7.18 -24.49
C PRO A 118 23.16 -6.26 -25.55
N ASP A 119 21.96 -6.62 -26.00
CA ASP A 119 21.13 -5.91 -26.98
C ASP A 119 20.08 -4.99 -26.31
N PHE A 120 20.02 -4.96 -24.98
CA PHE A 120 19.09 -4.09 -24.27
C PHE A 120 19.64 -2.66 -24.17
N VAL A 121 18.91 -1.71 -24.76
CA VAL A 121 19.25 -0.29 -24.72
C VAL A 121 18.12 0.49 -24.04
N ALA A 122 18.40 1.02 -22.86
CA ALA A 122 17.39 1.72 -22.05
C ALA A 122 16.79 2.96 -22.73
N SER A 123 17.52 3.62 -23.64
CA SER A 123 17.01 4.79 -24.38
C SER A 123 15.88 4.44 -25.35
N ASP A 124 15.82 3.20 -25.83
CA ASP A 124 14.82 2.77 -26.81
C ASP A 124 13.42 2.68 -26.18
N LEU A 125 13.36 2.64 -24.85
CA LEU A 125 12.13 2.71 -24.07
C LEU A 125 11.58 4.15 -23.91
N ALA A 126 12.21 5.15 -24.53
CA ALA A 126 11.69 6.51 -24.53
C ALA A 126 10.30 6.56 -25.19
N GLY A 127 9.27 6.89 -24.41
CA GLY A 127 7.88 6.86 -24.90
C GLY A 127 7.31 5.46 -25.05
N PHE A 128 7.89 4.46 -24.37
CA PHE A 128 7.33 3.11 -24.28
C PHE A 128 5.91 3.13 -23.71
N ASN A 129 5.03 2.34 -24.34
CA ASN A 129 3.66 2.15 -23.89
C ASN A 129 3.26 0.69 -24.10
N ALA A 130 3.05 -0.05 -23.01
CA ALA A 130 2.72 -1.47 -23.06
C ALA A 130 1.47 -1.78 -23.90
N HIS A 131 0.45 -0.91 -23.89
CA HIS A 131 -0.75 -1.10 -24.70
C HIS A 131 -0.45 -0.99 -26.20
N ARG A 132 0.42 -0.06 -26.60
CA ARG A 132 0.83 0.07 -28.01
C ARG A 132 1.60 -1.16 -28.47
N GLU A 133 2.58 -1.61 -27.69
CA GLU A 133 3.41 -2.76 -28.08
C GLU A 133 2.60 -4.07 -28.07
N ASN A 134 1.68 -4.26 -27.11
CA ASN A 134 0.75 -5.38 -27.12
C ASN A 134 -0.12 -5.38 -28.38
N LYS A 135 -0.60 -4.20 -28.81
CA LYS A 135 -1.37 -4.08 -30.04
C LYS A 135 -0.53 -4.46 -31.28
N VAL A 136 0.75 -4.06 -31.33
CA VAL A 136 1.65 -4.47 -32.42
C VAL A 136 1.84 -5.98 -32.44
N LEU A 137 2.01 -6.60 -31.27
CA LEU A 137 2.08 -8.06 -31.14
C LEU A 137 0.79 -8.73 -31.63
N ASP A 138 -0.37 -8.24 -31.21
CA ASP A 138 -1.68 -8.74 -31.67
C ASP A 138 -1.86 -8.54 -33.18
N ASP A 139 -1.36 -7.43 -33.73
CA ASP A 139 -1.42 -7.11 -35.15
C ASP A 139 -0.43 -7.96 -35.96
N SER A 140 0.66 -8.44 -35.37
CA SER A 140 1.66 -9.30 -36.04
C SER A 140 1.12 -10.68 -36.43
N GLY A 141 0.09 -11.16 -35.72
CA GLY A 141 -0.65 -12.37 -36.07
C GLY A 141 -1.73 -12.14 -37.14
N LYS A 142 -1.97 -10.89 -37.57
CA LYS A 142 -3.00 -10.59 -38.56
C LYS A 142 -2.45 -10.81 -39.96
N VAL A 143 -3.24 -11.56 -40.72
CA VAL A 143 -2.90 -12.05 -42.05
C VAL A 143 -2.78 -10.91 -43.07
N LYS A 144 -2.04 -11.12 -44.16
CA LYS A 144 -1.69 -10.08 -45.13
C LYS A 144 -2.93 -9.58 -45.89
N PRO A 145 -2.86 -8.40 -46.53
CA PRO A 145 -3.95 -7.93 -47.39
C PRO A 145 -4.20 -8.93 -48.53
N GLY A 146 -5.36 -9.60 -48.49
CA GLY A 146 -5.75 -10.64 -49.44
C GLY A 146 -6.17 -11.96 -48.79
N ASP A 147 -5.82 -12.17 -47.52
CA ASP A 147 -6.16 -13.39 -46.81
C ASP A 147 -7.57 -13.35 -46.19
N PRO A 148 -8.28 -14.49 -46.15
CA PRO A 148 -9.66 -14.50 -45.66
C PRO A 148 -9.80 -14.18 -44.16
N PRO A 149 -10.92 -13.55 -43.73
CA PRO A 149 -11.11 -13.09 -42.35
C PRO A 149 -10.99 -14.14 -41.25
N TRP A 150 -11.20 -15.43 -41.55
CA TRP A 150 -11.14 -16.55 -40.61
C TRP A 150 -9.71 -17.03 -40.29
N MET A 151 -8.74 -16.60 -41.08
CA MET A 151 -7.33 -17.00 -40.94
C MET A 151 -6.61 -16.19 -39.84
N LYS A 152 -7.29 -15.22 -39.22
CA LYS A 152 -6.81 -14.34 -38.13
C LYS A 152 -6.33 -15.07 -36.87
N ASP A 153 -6.83 -16.27 -36.62
CA ASP A 153 -6.60 -17.01 -35.36
C ASP A 153 -5.71 -18.26 -35.56
N GLY A 154 -5.01 -18.37 -36.69
CA GLY A 154 -4.15 -19.52 -37.01
C GLY A 154 -4.91 -20.80 -37.39
N TRP A 155 -6.21 -20.67 -37.70
CA TRP A 155 -7.02 -21.77 -38.20
C TRP A 155 -6.73 -21.99 -39.69
N VAL A 156 -6.45 -23.24 -40.05
CA VAL A 156 -6.31 -23.69 -41.43
C VAL A 156 -7.59 -24.38 -41.84
N GLU A 157 -8.19 -23.92 -42.94
CA GLU A 157 -9.30 -24.62 -43.56
C GLU A 157 -8.76 -25.75 -44.44
N THR A 158 -9.21 -26.98 -44.19
CA THR A 158 -8.93 -28.15 -45.02
C THR A 158 -10.22 -28.78 -45.52
N ALA A 159 -10.17 -29.36 -46.71
CA ALA A 159 -11.24 -30.22 -47.20
C ALA A 159 -11.00 -31.65 -46.74
N VAL A 160 -12.03 -32.30 -46.22
CA VAL A 160 -11.97 -33.72 -45.82
C VAL A 160 -12.66 -34.56 -46.87
N ASP A 161 -11.94 -35.53 -47.41
CA ASP A 161 -12.50 -36.52 -48.33
C ASP A 161 -13.12 -37.67 -47.54
N ILE A 162 -14.43 -37.86 -47.70
CA ILE A 162 -15.15 -39.01 -47.15
C ILE A 162 -15.51 -39.97 -48.28
N GLU A 163 -15.35 -41.27 -48.01
CA GLU A 163 -15.76 -42.32 -48.94
C GLU A 163 -17.23 -42.67 -48.72
N ILE A 164 -18.06 -42.38 -49.73
CA ILE A 164 -19.49 -42.68 -49.70
C ILE A 164 -19.71 -44.06 -50.35
N PRO A 165 -20.25 -45.04 -49.62
CA PRO A 165 -20.60 -46.33 -50.20
C PRO A 165 -21.81 -46.19 -51.13
N SER A 166 -21.68 -46.71 -52.34
CA SER A 166 -22.68 -46.65 -53.42
C SER A 166 -23.97 -47.46 -53.14
N GLY A 167 -24.01 -48.26 -52.06
CA GLY A 167 -25.14 -49.13 -51.73
C GLY A 167 -25.28 -50.39 -52.60
N VAL A 168 -24.43 -50.54 -53.61
CA VAL A 168 -24.39 -51.70 -54.53
C VAL A 168 -23.21 -52.61 -54.19
N LYS A 169 -23.46 -53.92 -54.09
CA LYS A 169 -22.43 -54.91 -53.79
C LYS A 169 -21.36 -54.92 -54.90
N ASN A 170 -20.08 -54.79 -54.52
CA ASN A 170 -18.91 -54.71 -55.41
C ASN A 170 -18.78 -53.44 -56.28
N SER A 171 -19.46 -52.35 -55.92
CA SER A 171 -19.27 -51.03 -56.57
C SER A 171 -18.14 -50.24 -55.88
N PRO A 172 -17.27 -49.52 -56.62
CA PRO A 172 -16.24 -48.67 -56.02
C PRO A 172 -16.88 -47.53 -55.19
N THR A 173 -16.22 -47.16 -54.09
CA THR A 173 -16.63 -46.04 -53.24
C THR A 173 -16.43 -44.71 -53.98
N GLN A 174 -17.38 -43.79 -53.81
CA GLN A 174 -17.28 -42.44 -54.38
C GLN A 174 -16.71 -41.50 -53.31
N LYS A 175 -15.61 -40.81 -53.62
CA LYS A 175 -15.07 -39.78 -52.73
C LYS A 175 -15.92 -38.50 -52.83
N PHE A 176 -16.29 -37.96 -51.68
CA PHE A 176 -16.98 -36.69 -51.56
C PHE A 176 -16.15 -35.77 -50.67
N SER A 177 -15.80 -34.59 -51.21
CA SER A 177 -14.97 -33.62 -50.50
C SER A 177 -15.86 -32.63 -49.75
N VAL A 178 -15.71 -32.56 -48.43
CA VAL A 178 -16.43 -31.63 -47.57
C VAL A 178 -15.49 -30.46 -47.25
N PRO A 179 -15.70 -29.26 -47.81
CA PRO A 179 -14.93 -28.08 -47.44
C PRO A 179 -15.36 -27.53 -46.07
N GLY A 180 -14.60 -26.58 -45.51
CA GLY A 180 -14.98 -25.87 -44.29
C GLY A 180 -14.48 -26.45 -42.97
N LEU A 181 -13.65 -27.51 -42.96
CA LEU A 181 -13.04 -27.98 -41.71
C LEU A 181 -11.94 -27.00 -41.29
N HIS A 182 -12.17 -26.29 -40.18
CA HIS A 182 -11.15 -25.42 -39.58
C HIS A 182 -10.44 -26.19 -38.46
N HIS A 183 -9.11 -26.27 -38.52
CA HIS A 183 -8.28 -26.89 -37.48
C HIS A 183 -7.00 -26.08 -37.20
N ARG A 184 -6.30 -26.42 -36.12
CA ARG A 184 -5.04 -25.79 -35.69
C ARG A 184 -4.02 -26.85 -35.31
#